data_AF-A0A6A5KHX2-F1
#
_entry.id   AF-A0A6A5KHX2-F1
#
_cell.length_a   1.000
_cell.length_b   1.000
_cell.length_c   1.000
_cell.angle_alpha   90.00
_cell.angle_beta   90.00
_cell.angle_gamma   90.00
#
_symmetry.space_group_name_H-M   'P 1'
#
loop_
_entity.id
_entity.type
_entity.pdbx_description
1 polymer ?
#
loop_
_entity_poly.entity_id
_entity_poly.type
_entity_poly.pdbx_seq_one_letter_code
_entity_poly.pdbx_strand_id
1 'polypeptide(L)'
;MSDRMIIGTNPLPSNPTPLSAPQEQQVRDLYYKNVRAKCAPEIQTFAQCALGRTVTMIYACRPARLAMNSCMLQYQNQDEMDAARREWFALAGQRKLEREEHARRLEEARWKHKEWWGLEGGKGGEEGRVVRREENRVDGSGVTRGGVYRGT
;
A
#
# COMPACT_ATOMS: atom_id res chain seq x y z
N MET A 1 32.56 1.11 4.74
CA MET A 1 31.11 1.37 4.58
C MET A 1 30.82 2.01 3.22
N SER A 2 30.67 1.21 2.18
CA SER A 2 30.05 1.66 0.93
C SER A 2 29.37 0.45 0.29
N ASP A 3 28.13 0.19 0.73
CA ASP A 3 27.22 -0.74 0.08
C ASP A 3 26.86 -0.15 -1.28
N ARG A 4 27.58 -0.58 -2.31
CA ARG A 4 27.18 -0.36 -3.69
C ARG A 4 26.01 -1.29 -3.97
N MET A 5 24.79 -0.80 -3.77
CA MET A 5 23.61 -1.43 -4.35
C MET A 5 23.82 -1.50 -5.87
N ILE A 6 24.12 -2.69 -6.37
CA ILE A 6 24.19 -2.98 -7.80
C ILE A 6 22.76 -2.90 -8.33
N ILE A 7 22.38 -1.71 -8.80
CA ILE A 7 21.17 -1.53 -9.61
C ILE A 7 21.51 -2.13 -10.97
N GLY A 8 21.19 -3.41 -11.16
CA GLY A 8 21.36 -4.11 -12.42
C GLY A 8 20.49 -3.47 -13.49
N THR A 9 21.11 -2.74 -14.43
CA THR A 9 20.46 -2.13 -15.61
C THR A 9 20.38 -3.12 -16.78
N ASN A 10 20.06 -4.39 -16.51
CA ASN A 10 19.83 -5.36 -17.58
C ASN A 10 18.32 -5.47 -17.83
N PRO A 11 17.81 -5.14 -19.04
CA PRO A 11 16.39 -5.16 -19.32
C PRO A 11 15.77 -6.55 -19.17
N LEU A 12 16.52 -7.63 -19.42
CA LEU A 12 16.17 -9.01 -19.01
C LEU A 12 17.45 -9.86 -18.87
N PRO A 13 17.84 -10.34 -17.68
CA PRO A 13 18.94 -11.29 -17.55
C PRO A 13 18.51 -12.68 -18.03
N SER A 14 19.29 -13.28 -18.94
CA SER A 14 19.11 -14.63 -19.53
C SER A 14 19.33 -15.79 -18.53
N ASN A 15 19.70 -15.49 -17.29
CA ASN A 15 19.95 -16.44 -16.22
C ASN A 15 19.28 -15.86 -14.96
N PRO A 16 18.43 -16.60 -14.22
CA PRO A 16 17.65 -16.03 -13.13
C PRO A 16 18.58 -15.44 -12.07
N THR A 17 18.62 -14.12 -12.00
CA THR A 17 19.17 -13.43 -10.83
C THR A 17 18.42 -13.93 -9.61
N PRO A 18 19.10 -14.39 -8.55
CA PRO A 18 18.42 -14.83 -7.34
C PRO A 18 17.59 -13.67 -6.80
N LEU A 19 16.27 -13.86 -6.77
CA LEU A 19 15.36 -12.87 -6.21
C LEU A 19 15.53 -12.85 -4.69
N SER A 20 15.44 -11.68 -4.09
CA SER A 20 15.34 -11.60 -2.63
C SER A 20 14.03 -12.24 -2.16
N ALA A 21 14.00 -12.77 -0.93
CA ALA A 21 12.81 -13.38 -0.34
C ALA A 21 11.50 -12.57 -0.52
N PRO A 22 11.47 -11.23 -0.31
CA PRO A 22 10.24 -10.45 -0.55
C PRO A 22 9.85 -10.36 -2.04
N GLN A 23 10.82 -10.40 -2.96
CA GLN A 23 10.53 -10.40 -4.40
C GLN A 23 9.96 -11.75 -4.85
N GLU A 24 10.46 -12.86 -4.31
CA GLU A 24 9.89 -14.19 -4.57
C GLU A 24 8.45 -14.31 -4.08
N GLN A 25 8.12 -13.69 -2.94
CA GLN A 25 6.74 -13.65 -2.46
C GLN A 25 5.82 -12.90 -3.44
N GLN A 26 6.26 -11.77 -4.00
CA GLN A 26 5.48 -11.03 -5.00
C GLN A 26 5.25 -11.85 -6.28
N VAL A 27 6.24 -12.63 -6.71
CA VAL A 27 6.10 -13.56 -7.84
C VAL A 27 5.07 -14.64 -7.51
N ARG A 28 5.13 -15.22 -6.30
CA ARG A 28 4.14 -16.22 -5.85
C ARG A 28 2.73 -15.63 -5.82
N ASP A 29 2.58 -14.37 -5.41
CA ASP A 29 1.28 -13.70 -5.40
C ASP A 29 0.72 -13.51 -6.81
N LEU A 30 1.56 -13.15 -7.80
CA LEU A 30 1.18 -13.11 -9.22
C LEU A 30 0.81 -14.50 -9.75
N TYR A 31 1.62 -15.52 -9.44
CA TYR A 31 1.32 -16.90 -9.78
C TYR A 31 -0.06 -17.34 -9.26
N TYR A 32 -0.35 -17.09 -7.98
CA TYR A 32 -1.66 -17.43 -7.41
C TYR A 32 -2.81 -16.65 -8.04
N LYS A 33 -2.59 -15.38 -8.44
CA LYS A 33 -3.60 -14.61 -9.19
C LYS A 33 -3.88 -15.25 -10.56
N ASN A 34 -2.83 -15.62 -11.28
CA ASN A 34 -2.93 -16.22 -12.62
C ASN A 34 -3.62 -17.60 -12.57
N VAL A 35 -3.26 -18.44 -11.60
CA VAL A 35 -3.92 -19.75 -11.41
C VAL A 35 -5.39 -19.58 -11.04
N ARG A 36 -5.73 -18.63 -10.17
CA ARG A 36 -7.13 -18.35 -9.82
C ARG A 36 -7.92 -17.82 -11.03
N ALA A 37 -7.30 -17.04 -11.91
CA ALA A 37 -7.94 -16.58 -13.14
C ALA A 37 -8.25 -17.75 -14.09
N LYS A 38 -7.33 -18.72 -14.22
CA LYS A 38 -7.55 -19.94 -15.03
C LYS A 38 -8.64 -20.84 -14.42
N CYS A 39 -8.65 -21.00 -13.10
CA CYS A 39 -9.64 -21.81 -12.37
C CYS A 39 -10.89 -21.04 -11.93
N ALA A 40 -11.15 -19.86 -12.51
CA ALA A 40 -12.31 -19.03 -12.18
C ALA A 40 -13.67 -19.76 -12.20
N PRO A 41 -14.01 -20.63 -13.18
CA PRO A 41 -15.31 -21.29 -13.17
C PRO A 41 -15.50 -22.23 -11.97
N GLU A 42 -14.48 -23.00 -11.60
CA GLU A 42 -14.54 -23.92 -10.46
C GLU A 42 -14.57 -23.17 -9.11
N ILE A 43 -13.90 -22.02 -9.04
CA ILE A 43 -13.97 -21.16 -7.86
C ILE A 43 -15.37 -20.57 -7.72
N GLN A 44 -16.02 -20.18 -8.82
CA GLN A 44 -17.38 -19.65 -8.80
C GLN A 44 -18.40 -20.70 -8.38
N THR A 45 -18.31 -21.94 -8.87
CA THR A 45 -19.22 -23.02 -8.43
C THR A 45 -19.05 -23.33 -6.95
N PHE A 46 -17.81 -23.34 -6.44
CA PHE A 46 -17.56 -23.47 -5.01
C PHE A 46 -18.13 -22.28 -4.21
N ALA A 47 -17.92 -21.05 -4.69
CA ALA A 47 -18.44 -19.84 -4.05
C ALA A 47 -19.98 -19.86 -3.98
N GLN A 48 -20.66 -20.17 -5.08
CA GLN A 48 -22.12 -20.28 -5.12
C GLN A 48 -22.66 -21.33 -4.14
N CYS A 49 -21.97 -22.46 -3.97
CA CYS A 49 -22.36 -23.45 -2.97
C CYS A 49 -22.15 -22.95 -1.53
N ALA A 50 -21.07 -22.20 -1.29
CA ALA A 50 -20.71 -21.66 0.02
C ALA A 50 -21.58 -20.47 0.44
N LEU A 51 -22.19 -19.75 -0.50
CA LEU A 51 -23.13 -18.66 -0.22
C LEU A 51 -24.31 -19.20 0.61
N GLY A 52 -24.39 -18.80 1.87
CA GLY A 52 -25.46 -19.19 2.80
C GLY A 52 -25.23 -20.46 3.60
N ARG A 53 -24.08 -21.15 3.46
CA ARG A 53 -23.71 -22.31 4.28
C ARG A 53 -22.47 -21.98 5.08
N THR A 54 -22.60 -21.68 6.38
CA THR A 54 -21.46 -21.40 7.26
C THR A 54 -20.96 -22.66 7.95
N VAL A 55 -21.86 -23.45 8.53
CA VAL A 55 -21.53 -24.64 9.34
C VAL A 55 -21.43 -25.91 8.48
N THR A 56 -22.34 -26.10 7.52
CA THR A 56 -22.45 -27.34 6.72
C THR A 56 -21.64 -27.31 5.43
N MET A 57 -20.92 -26.22 5.13
CA MET A 57 -20.16 -26.02 3.88
C MET A 57 -19.18 -27.16 3.60
N ILE A 58 -18.45 -27.62 4.62
CA ILE A 58 -17.37 -28.61 4.47
C ILE A 58 -17.90 -29.93 3.90
N TYR A 59 -19.13 -30.30 4.27
CA TYR A 59 -19.78 -31.52 3.80
C TYR A 59 -20.60 -31.28 2.53
N ALA A 60 -21.46 -30.27 2.52
CA ALA A 60 -22.38 -29.98 1.42
C ALA A 60 -21.66 -29.53 0.14
N CYS A 61 -20.57 -28.76 0.26
CA CYS A 61 -19.79 -28.25 -0.87
C CYS A 61 -18.51 -29.04 -1.14
N ARG A 62 -18.37 -30.24 -0.55
CA ARG A 62 -17.24 -31.13 -0.79
C ARG A 62 -16.96 -31.40 -2.27
N PRO A 63 -17.94 -31.72 -3.16
CA PRO A 63 -17.65 -31.99 -4.56
C PRO A 63 -17.09 -30.77 -5.28
N ALA A 64 -17.70 -29.59 -5.10
CA ALA A 64 -17.21 -28.34 -5.69
C ALA A 64 -15.81 -27.97 -5.20
N ARG A 65 -15.52 -28.19 -3.91
CA ARG A 65 -14.18 -27.98 -3.34
C ARG A 65 -13.13 -28.90 -3.98
N LEU A 66 -13.46 -30.16 -4.23
CA LEU A 66 -12.55 -31.11 -4.86
C LEU A 66 -12.30 -30.76 -6.32
N ALA A 67 -13.34 -30.35 -7.07
CA ALA A 67 -13.20 -29.88 -8.45
C ALA A 67 -12.26 -28.66 -8.54
N MET A 68 -12.51 -27.63 -7.72
CA MET A 68 -11.65 -26.44 -7.61
C MET A 68 -10.20 -26.81 -7.28
N ASN A 69 -9.98 -27.69 -6.30
CA ASN A 69 -8.64 -28.11 -5.92
C ASN A 69 -7.95 -28.89 -7.05
N SER A 70 -8.67 -29.75 -7.77
CA SER A 70 -8.11 -30.49 -8.89
C SER A 70 -7.63 -29.56 -10.01
N CYS A 71 -8.38 -28.50 -10.32
CA CYS A 71 -7.95 -27.46 -11.26
C CYS A 71 -6.68 -26.74 -10.78
N MET A 72 -6.64 -26.31 -9.51
CA MET A 72 -5.46 -25.61 -9.00
C MET A 72 -4.20 -26.47 -9.01
N LEU A 73 -4.33 -27.76 -8.72
CA LEU A 73 -3.21 -28.72 -8.76
C LEU A 73 -2.65 -28.93 -10.17
N GLN A 74 -3.48 -28.84 -11.21
CA GLN A 74 -3.01 -28.97 -12.61
C GLN A 74 -2.05 -27.86 -13.02
N TYR A 75 -2.14 -26.67 -12.40
CA TYR A 75 -1.25 -25.54 -12.65
C TYR A 75 -0.10 -25.45 -11.64
N GLN A 76 0.12 -26.48 -10.83
CA GLN A 76 1.24 -26.57 -9.90
C GLN A 76 2.55 -26.98 -10.60
N ASN A 77 2.88 -26.32 -11.72
CA ASN A 77 4.06 -26.61 -12.52
C ASN A 77 5.11 -25.50 -12.39
N GLN A 78 6.39 -25.85 -12.53
CA GLN A 78 7.48 -24.86 -12.55
C GLN A 78 7.35 -23.89 -13.73
N ASP A 79 6.83 -24.36 -14.87
CA ASP A 79 6.62 -23.51 -16.06
C ASP A 79 5.69 -22.33 -15.79
N GLU A 80 4.66 -22.53 -14.97
CA GLU A 80 3.72 -21.47 -14.57
C GLU A 80 4.37 -20.48 -13.59
N MET A 81 5.25 -20.97 -12.71
CA MET A 81 6.05 -20.12 -11.84
C MET A 81 7.05 -19.27 -12.63
N ASP A 82 7.71 -19.83 -13.64
CA ASP A 82 8.63 -19.10 -14.50
C ASP A 82 7.90 -18.14 -15.45
N ALA A 83 6.69 -18.47 -15.88
CA ALA A 83 5.81 -17.52 -16.57
C ALA A 83 5.47 -16.32 -15.69
N ALA A 84 5.09 -16.56 -14.42
CA ALA A 84 4.82 -15.49 -13.46
C ALA A 84 6.08 -14.65 -13.16
N ARG A 85 7.27 -15.25 -13.12
CA ARG A 85 8.54 -14.49 -13.02
C ARG A 85 8.74 -13.57 -14.22
N ARG A 86 8.58 -14.07 -15.44
CA ARG A 86 8.71 -13.26 -16.67
C ARG A 86 7.74 -12.08 -16.66
N GLU A 87 6.49 -12.32 -16.26
CA GLU A 87 5.49 -11.26 -16.09
C GLU A 87 5.91 -10.24 -15.02
N TRP A 88 6.39 -10.70 -13.86
CA TRP A 88 6.86 -9.83 -12.77
C TRP A 88 7.99 -8.91 -13.23
N PHE A 89 8.94 -9.43 -14.02
CA PHE A 89 10.02 -8.64 -14.61
C PHE A 89 9.49 -7.66 -15.68
N ALA A 90 8.55 -8.08 -16.54
CA ALA A 90 7.93 -7.20 -17.54
C ALA A 90 7.17 -6.03 -16.88
N LEU A 91 6.48 -6.28 -15.76
CA LEU A 91 5.77 -5.27 -14.97
C LEU A 91 6.69 -4.40 -14.10
N ALA A 92 8.00 -4.63 -14.09
CA ALA A 92 8.93 -3.84 -13.27
C ALA A 92 8.89 -2.34 -13.62
N GLY A 93 8.74 -2.00 -14.90
CA GLY A 93 8.58 -0.62 -15.36
C GLY A 93 7.30 0.03 -14.82
N GLN A 94 6.17 -0.68 -14.89
CA GLN A 94 4.88 -0.18 -14.41
C GLN A 94 4.89 0.06 -12.90
N ARG A 95 5.47 -0.86 -12.11
CA ARG A 95 5.61 -0.70 -10.65
C ARG A 95 6.52 0.46 -10.25
N LYS A 96 7.45 0.89 -11.11
CA LYS A 96 8.25 2.10 -10.88
C LYS A 96 7.38 3.34 -11.08
N LEU A 97 6.62 3.40 -12.18
CA LEU A 97 5.69 4.49 -12.47
C LEU A 97 4.62 4.64 -11.38
N GLU A 98 4.02 3.54 -10.93
CA GLU A 98 3.02 3.54 -9.85
C GLU A 98 3.59 4.10 -8.53
N ARG A 99 4.84 3.77 -8.21
CA ARG A 99 5.52 4.31 -7.01
C ARG A 99 5.80 5.80 -7.14
N GLU A 100 6.22 6.27 -8.31
CA GLU A 100 6.45 7.69 -8.59
C GLU A 100 5.14 8.49 -8.52
N GLU A 101 4.06 7.96 -9.12
CA GLU A 101 2.74 8.59 -9.09
C GLU A 101 2.16 8.63 -7.67
N HIS A 102 2.30 7.53 -6.92
CA HIS A 102 1.88 7.48 -5.51
C HIS A 102 2.70 8.45 -4.64
N ALA A 103 4.00 8.58 -4.87
CA ALA A 103 4.84 9.56 -4.19
C ALA A 103 4.38 11.00 -4.48
N ARG A 104 4.08 11.31 -5.74
CA ARG A 104 3.51 12.60 -6.15
C ARG A 104 2.18 12.87 -5.46
N ARG A 105 1.26 11.90 -5.43
CA ARG A 105 -0.03 12.00 -4.72
C ARG A 105 0.16 12.26 -3.22
N LEU A 106 1.12 11.61 -2.59
CA LEU A 106 1.45 11.84 -1.18
C LEU A 106 2.06 13.23 -0.94
N GLU A 107 2.87 13.75 -1.85
CA GLU A 107 3.40 15.11 -1.78
C GLU A 107 2.29 16.16 -1.90
N GLU A 108 1.39 16.00 -2.86
CA GLU A 108 0.21 16.85 -3.01
C GLU A 108 -0.69 16.77 -1.77
N ALA A 109 -0.90 15.58 -1.21
CA ALA A 109 -1.66 15.40 0.02
C ALA A 109 -0.96 16.09 1.21
N ARG A 110 0.36 15.98 1.33
CA ARG A 110 1.15 16.69 2.35
C ARG A 110 1.09 18.21 2.17
N TRP A 111 1.15 18.70 0.94
CA TRP A 111 1.01 20.13 0.61
C TRP A 111 -0.35 20.66 1.03
N LYS A 112 -1.43 20.02 0.57
CA LYS A 112 -2.81 20.38 0.94
C LYS A 112 -3.04 20.31 2.44
N HIS A 113 -2.47 19.30 3.10
CA HIS A 113 -2.51 19.19 4.56
C HIS A 113 -1.79 20.37 5.24
N LYS A 114 -0.60 20.76 4.77
CA LYS A 114 0.11 21.94 5.31
C LYS A 114 -0.68 23.24 5.12
N GLU A 115 -1.29 23.41 3.95
CA GLU A 115 -2.14 24.55 3.62
C GLU A 115 -3.38 24.62 4.53
N TRP A 116 -4.10 23.50 4.65
CA TRP A 116 -5.31 23.41 5.48
C TRP A 116 -5.04 23.61 6.98
N TRP A 117 -3.89 23.14 7.48
CA TRP A 117 -3.49 23.32 8.88
C TRP A 117 -2.72 24.61 9.17
N GLY A 118 -2.47 25.47 8.16
CA GLY A 118 -1.77 26.75 8.36
C GLY A 118 -0.35 26.61 8.95
N LEU A 119 0.34 25.51 8.64
CA LEU A 119 1.68 25.19 9.19
C LEU A 119 2.83 25.91 8.49
N GLU A 120 2.56 26.63 7.39
CA GLU A 120 3.51 27.58 6.83
C GLU A 120 3.35 28.94 7.53
N GLY A 121 4.43 29.44 8.14
CA GLY A 121 4.53 30.78 8.70
C GLY A 121 4.56 31.87 7.61
N GLY A 122 3.51 31.97 6.79
CA GLY A 122 3.42 32.89 5.68
C GLY A 122 2.03 33.51 5.53
N LYS A 123 1.93 34.78 5.95
CA LYS A 123 0.88 35.79 5.67
C LYS A 123 -0.51 35.67 6.31
N GLY A 124 -0.80 34.69 7.15
CA GLY A 124 -2.07 34.71 7.92
C GLY A 124 -2.05 34.01 9.28
N GLY A 125 -1.08 33.13 9.53
CA GLY A 125 -0.98 32.38 10.79
C GLY A 125 -0.38 33.18 11.95
N GLU A 126 0.49 34.15 11.66
CA GLU A 126 1.10 34.98 12.70
C GLU A 126 0.10 36.00 13.25
N GLU A 127 -0.66 36.67 12.37
CA GLU A 127 -1.75 37.56 12.80
C GLU A 127 -2.84 36.79 13.56
N GLY A 128 -3.31 35.63 13.08
CA GLY A 128 -4.36 34.88 13.78
C GLY A 128 -3.94 34.31 15.15
N ARG A 129 -2.68 33.89 15.31
CA ARG A 129 -2.14 33.37 16.58
C ARG A 129 -1.79 34.49 17.56
N VAL A 130 -1.30 35.63 17.07
CA VAL A 130 -1.05 36.83 17.88
C VAL A 130 -2.37 37.44 18.35
N VAL A 131 -3.37 37.58 17.46
CA VAL A 131 -4.72 38.08 17.80
C VAL A 131 -5.38 37.20 18.86
N ARG A 132 -5.38 35.87 18.70
CA ARG A 132 -5.97 34.96 19.72
C ARG A 132 -5.21 34.96 21.06
N ARG A 133 -3.90 35.27 21.05
CA ARG A 133 -3.07 35.40 22.25
C ARG A 133 -3.23 36.76 22.93
N GLU A 134 -3.42 37.84 22.17
CA GLU A 134 -3.75 39.18 22.69
C GLU A 134 -5.17 39.23 23.25
N GLU A 135 -6.15 38.62 22.58
CA GLU A 135 -7.54 38.55 23.04
C GLU A 135 -7.67 37.78 24.36
N ASN A 136 -6.89 36.71 24.56
CA ASN A 136 -6.80 36.02 25.86
C ASN A 136 -6.01 36.79 26.94
N ARG A 137 -5.30 37.86 26.58
CA ARG A 137 -4.53 38.67 27.54
C ARG A 137 -5.33 39.84 28.11
N VAL A 138 -6.44 40.21 27.46
CA VAL A 138 -7.29 41.31 27.87
C VAL A 138 -8.65 40.72 28.25
N ASP A 139 -8.85 40.45 29.54
CA ASP A 139 -10.18 40.15 30.07
C ASP A 139 -11.12 41.35 29.79
N GLY A 140 -12.43 41.13 29.66
CA GLY A 140 -13.44 42.14 29.26
C GLY A 140 -13.55 43.42 30.14
N SER A 141 -12.66 43.59 31.11
CA SER A 141 -12.44 44.79 31.93
C SER A 141 -11.20 45.62 31.54
N GLY A 142 -10.45 45.23 30.49
CA GLY A 142 -9.39 46.05 29.89
C GLY A 142 -8.03 46.06 30.61
N VAL A 143 -7.75 45.10 31.50
CA VAL A 143 -6.47 45.06 32.25
C VAL A 143 -5.50 44.05 31.64
N THR A 144 -4.32 44.54 31.20
CA THR A 144 -3.21 43.70 30.73
C THR A 144 -2.41 43.14 31.91
N ARG A 145 -2.39 41.82 32.08
CA ARG A 145 -1.48 41.19 33.06
C ARG A 145 -0.03 41.36 32.60
N GLY A 146 0.68 42.28 33.23
CA GLY A 146 2.12 42.49 33.09
C GLY A 146 2.73 42.72 34.46
N GLY A 147 3.72 41.89 34.83
CA GLY A 147 4.52 42.10 36.04
C GLY A 147 5.17 40.81 36.55
N VAL A 148 6.32 40.45 35.97
CA VAL A 148 7.27 39.54 36.64
C VAL A 148 7.86 40.30 37.83
N TYR A 149 7.63 39.80 39.04
CA TYR A 149 8.27 40.30 40.27
C TYR A 149 9.80 40.19 40.13
N ARG A 150 10.50 41.33 40.15
CA ARG A 150 11.94 41.39 40.48
C ARG A 150 12.04 41.60 41.99
N GLY A 151 12.43 40.54 42.71
CA GLY A 151 12.84 40.64 44.11
C GLY A 151 14.24 41.23 44.22
N THR A 152 14.44 42.01 45.27
CA THR A 152 15.71 42.62 45.73
C THR A 152 16.79 41.60 46.03
#